data_AF-A0A239A8B3-F1
#
_entry.id   AF-A0A239A8B3-F1
#
_cell.length_a   1.000
_cell.length_b   1.000
_cell.length_c   1.000
_cell.angle_alpha   90.00
_cell.angle_beta   90.00
_cell.angle_gamma   90.00
#
_symmetry.space_group_name_H-M   'P 1'
#
loop_
_entity.id
_entity.type
_entity.pdbx_description
1 polymer ?
#
loop_
_entity_poly.entity_id
_entity_poly.type
_entity_poly.pdbx_seq_one_letter_code
_entity_poly.pdbx_strand_id
1 'polypeptide(L)'
;MMKINKLKISIITIILVFLSFIYIRPNNKLLTNSEIQEFISNKEIQPILVSNIGESYTAIIFKNNDKTEDIMYYVYKDKKNNIREQLYSFYQPSRANQVEVEFWGTRPPNYNLIGYVQ
;
A
#
# COMPACT_ATOMS: atom_id res chain seq x y z
N MET A 1 -32.16 15.97 38.26
CA MET A 1 -32.50 15.28 36.98
C MET A 1 -31.54 15.59 35.81
N MET A 2 -30.91 16.78 35.75
CA MET A 2 -30.01 17.19 34.62
C MET A 2 -28.67 16.44 34.49
N LYS A 3 -28.10 15.89 35.58
CA LYS A 3 -26.79 15.19 35.55
C LYS A 3 -26.82 13.87 34.77
N ILE A 4 -27.94 13.15 34.80
CA ILE A 4 -28.08 11.85 34.14
C ILE A 4 -28.10 12.01 32.61
N ASN A 5 -28.72 13.07 32.10
CA ASN A 5 -28.78 13.34 30.66
C ASN A 5 -27.40 13.73 30.11
N LYS A 6 -26.61 14.53 30.84
CA LYS A 6 -25.23 14.87 30.43
C LYS A 6 -24.32 13.64 30.38
N LEU A 7 -24.45 12.72 31.35
CA LEU A 7 -23.67 11.49 31.37
C LEU A 7 -24.01 10.58 30.17
N LYS A 8 -25.30 10.40 29.87
CA LYS A 8 -25.76 9.61 28.71
C LYS A 8 -25.24 10.17 27.39
N ILE A 9 -25.33 11.48 27.20
CA ILE A 9 -24.83 12.15 25.98
C ILE A 9 -23.32 11.93 25.84
N SER A 10 -22.56 12.11 26.92
CA SER A 10 -21.10 11.94 26.90
C SER A 10 -20.68 10.51 26.54
N ILE A 11 -21.39 9.49 27.07
CA ILE A 11 -21.16 8.08 26.70
C ILE A 11 -21.44 7.84 25.22
N ILE A 12 -22.54 8.39 24.68
CA ILE A 12 -22.87 8.26 23.25
C ILE A 12 -21.80 8.92 22.38
N THR A 13 -21.29 10.09 22.77
CA THR A 13 -20.22 10.77 22.02
C THR A 13 -18.94 9.95 22.02
N ILE A 14 -18.55 9.35 23.16
CA ILE A 14 -17.37 8.48 23.24
C ILE A 14 -17.53 7.26 22.34
N ILE A 15 -18.72 6.63 22.32
CA ILE A 15 -19.00 5.49 21.43
C ILE A 15 -18.90 5.89 19.97
N LEU A 16 -19.45 7.05 19.58
CA LEU A 16 -19.38 7.54 18.20
C LEU A 16 -17.94 7.85 17.77
N VAL A 17 -17.13 8.45 18.65
CA VAL A 17 -15.70 8.69 18.40
C VAL A 17 -14.92 7.39 18.27
N PHE A 18 -15.22 6.39 19.10
CA PHE A 18 -14.57 5.09 19.05
C PHE A 18 -14.93 4.31 17.77
N LEU A 19 -16.21 4.33 17.39
CA LEU A 19 -16.69 3.74 16.14
C LEU A 19 -16.05 4.40 14.92
N SER A 20 -15.94 5.73 14.91
CA SER A 20 -15.25 6.44 13.83
C SER A 20 -13.76 6.10 13.76
N PHE A 21 -13.08 5.92 14.91
CA PHE A 21 -11.69 5.47 14.93
C PHE A 21 -11.48 4.06 14.32
N ILE A 22 -12.39 3.13 14.62
CA ILE A 22 -12.40 1.77 14.02
C ILE A 22 -12.66 1.86 12.50
N TYR A 23 -13.58 2.74 12.09
CA TYR A 23 -13.90 2.94 10.67
C TYR A 23 -12.80 3.67 9.89
N ILE A 24 -11.93 4.44 10.54
CA ILE A 24 -10.86 5.20 9.88
C ILE A 24 -9.61 4.34 9.62
N ARG A 25 -9.27 3.36 10.46
CA ARG A 25 -8.07 2.53 10.21
C ARG A 25 -8.23 1.73 8.92
N PRO A 26 -7.40 1.94 7.87
CA PRO A 26 -7.47 1.14 6.65
C PRO A 26 -7.16 -0.32 7.03
N ASN A 27 -8.17 -1.18 6.93
CA ASN A 27 -8.03 -2.59 7.29
C ASN A 27 -7.61 -3.35 6.02
N ASN A 28 -6.46 -2.92 5.50
CA ASN A 28 -5.90 -3.47 4.27
C ASN A 28 -5.34 -4.85 4.57
N LYS A 29 -5.59 -5.81 3.68
CA LYS A 29 -5.16 -7.20 3.84
C LYS A 29 -4.27 -7.63 2.68
N LEU A 30 -3.34 -8.53 2.98
CA LEU A 30 -2.56 -9.25 1.98
C LEU A 30 -3.47 -10.02 1.02
N LEU A 31 -2.99 -10.16 -0.20
CA LEU A 31 -3.59 -11.06 -1.17
C LEU A 31 -3.23 -12.51 -0.81
N THR A 32 -4.12 -13.44 -1.13
CA THR A 32 -3.81 -14.88 -1.10
C THR A 32 -2.96 -15.25 -2.31
N ASN A 33 -2.29 -16.39 -2.25
CA ASN A 33 -1.50 -16.89 -3.39
C ASN A 33 -2.35 -17.02 -4.66
N SER A 34 -3.62 -17.43 -4.57
CA SER A 34 -4.50 -17.52 -5.73
C SER A 34 -4.83 -16.15 -6.31
N GLU A 35 -5.13 -15.15 -5.47
CA GLU A 35 -5.41 -13.77 -5.90
C GLU A 35 -4.17 -13.13 -6.54
N ILE A 36 -2.97 -13.44 -6.04
CA ILE A 36 -1.70 -12.98 -6.63
C ILE A 36 -1.53 -13.56 -8.04
N GLN A 37 -1.73 -14.87 -8.21
CA GLN A 37 -1.59 -15.52 -9.53
C GLN A 37 -2.64 -15.02 -10.52
N GLU A 38 -3.89 -14.84 -10.08
CA GLU A 38 -4.95 -14.26 -10.90
C GLU A 38 -4.60 -12.83 -11.32
N PHE A 39 -4.11 -12.00 -10.40
CA PHE A 39 -3.66 -10.64 -10.70
C PHE A 39 -2.54 -10.62 -11.74
N ILE A 40 -1.51 -11.45 -11.54
CA ILE A 40 -0.37 -11.59 -12.46
C ILE A 40 -0.84 -12.01 -13.85
N SER A 41 -1.71 -13.01 -13.92
CA SER A 41 -2.26 -13.51 -15.18
C SER A 41 -3.10 -12.46 -15.90
N ASN A 42 -3.97 -11.76 -15.18
CA ASN A 42 -4.85 -10.72 -15.75
C ASN A 42 -4.07 -9.50 -16.25
N LYS A 43 -2.92 -9.21 -15.64
CA LYS A 43 -2.03 -8.12 -16.06
C LYS A 43 -0.98 -8.55 -17.08
N GLU A 44 -0.92 -9.84 -17.42
CA GLU A 44 0.06 -10.42 -18.33
C GLU A 44 1.52 -10.09 -17.94
N ILE A 45 1.79 -9.95 -16.63
CA ILE A 45 3.11 -9.57 -16.12
C ILE A 45 3.95 -10.81 -15.78
N GLN A 46 5.27 -10.69 -15.94
CA GLN A 46 6.22 -11.68 -15.44
C GLN A 46 6.94 -11.11 -14.21
N PRO A 47 6.52 -11.48 -12.99
CA PRO A 47 7.11 -10.93 -11.78
C PRO A 47 8.55 -11.42 -11.60
N ILE A 48 9.42 -10.47 -11.26
CA ILE A 48 10.79 -10.71 -10.81
C ILE A 48 10.77 -11.03 -9.31
N LEU A 49 9.94 -10.30 -8.56
CA LEU A 49 9.80 -10.48 -7.12
C LEU A 49 8.35 -10.29 -6.71
N VAL A 50 7.89 -11.15 -5.82
CA VAL A 50 6.63 -10.98 -5.08
C VAL A 50 6.97 -11.01 -3.59
N SER A 51 6.59 -9.97 -2.86
CA SER A 51 6.86 -9.87 -1.42
C SER A 51 5.69 -9.26 -0.68
N ASN A 52 5.49 -9.67 0.56
CA ASN A 52 4.56 -8.99 1.45
C ASN A 52 5.27 -7.82 2.14
N ILE A 53 4.58 -6.69 2.27
CA ILE A 53 5.04 -5.49 2.97
C ILE A 53 4.13 -5.32 4.18
N GLY A 54 4.66 -5.72 5.34
CA GLY A 54 3.88 -5.87 6.55
C GLY A 54 2.74 -6.88 6.39
N GLU A 55 1.61 -6.61 7.03
CA GLU A 55 0.42 -7.49 7.02
C GLU A 55 -0.69 -7.00 6.08
N SER A 56 -0.40 -5.98 5.26
CA SER A 56 -1.44 -5.22 4.57
C SER A 56 -1.25 -5.10 3.06
N TYR A 57 -0.04 -5.28 2.54
CA TYR A 57 0.26 -5.04 1.14
C TYR A 57 1.11 -6.16 0.54
N THR A 58 0.83 -6.49 -0.71
CA THR A 58 1.65 -7.38 -1.54
C THR A 58 2.30 -6.55 -2.63
N ALA A 59 3.62 -6.52 -2.66
CA ALA A 59 4.42 -5.89 -3.70
C ALA A 59 4.76 -6.91 -4.80
N ILE A 60 4.51 -6.54 -6.05
CA ILE A 60 4.85 -7.32 -7.24
C ILE A 60 5.75 -6.46 -8.12
N ILE A 61 7.01 -6.84 -8.25
CA ILE A 61 8.01 -6.14 -9.06
C ILE A 61 8.19 -6.90 -10.37
N PHE A 62 8.17 -6.19 -11.49
CA PHE A 62 8.38 -6.72 -12.83
C PHE A 62 9.13 -5.69 -13.68
N LYS A 63 9.66 -6.10 -14.82
CA LYS A 63 10.28 -5.18 -15.78
C LYS A 63 9.24 -4.68 -16.77
N ASN A 64 9.31 -3.41 -17.15
CA ASN A 64 8.56 -2.89 -18.30
C ASN A 64 8.95 -3.68 -19.58
N ASN A 65 8.13 -3.61 -20.62
CA ASN A 65 8.33 -4.32 -21.90
C ASN A 65 9.70 -4.04 -22.51
N ASP A 66 10.19 -2.81 -22.38
CA ASP A 66 11.51 -2.39 -22.89
C ASP A 66 12.67 -2.74 -21.94
N LYS A 67 12.37 -3.37 -20.79
CA LYS A 67 13.30 -3.83 -19.74
C LYS A 67 14.16 -2.74 -19.09
N THR A 68 13.89 -1.49 -19.41
CA THR A 68 14.58 -0.28 -18.94
C THR A 68 14.21 0.12 -17.52
N GLU A 69 12.97 -0.17 -17.12
CA GLU A 69 12.39 0.28 -15.85
C GLU A 69 11.92 -0.93 -15.04
N ASP A 70 12.20 -0.89 -13.74
CA ASP A 70 11.58 -1.80 -12.80
C ASP A 70 10.28 -1.16 -12.31
N ILE A 71 9.18 -1.87 -12.48
CA ILE A 71 7.85 -1.43 -12.11
C ILE A 71 7.40 -2.25 -10.90
N MET A 72 6.81 -1.58 -9.91
CA MET A 72 6.22 -2.23 -8.74
C MET A 72 4.73 -1.93 -8.66
N TYR A 73 3.92 -3.00 -8.61
CA TYR A 73 2.56 -2.93 -8.12
C TYR A 73 2.54 -3.10 -6.60
N TYR A 74 1.93 -2.15 -5.90
CA TYR A 74 1.43 -2.31 -4.55
C TYR A 74 -0.03 -2.77 -4.61
N VAL A 75 -0.29 -4.01 -4.26
CA VAL A 75 -1.62 -4.62 -4.32
C VAL A 75 -2.11 -4.97 -2.93
N TYR A 76 -3.36 -4.66 -2.62
CA TYR A 76 -3.97 -4.95 -1.33
C TYR A 76 -5.47 -5.15 -1.44
N LYS A 77 -6.06 -5.84 -0.47
CA LYS A 77 -7.52 -5.90 -0.33
C LYS A 77 -8.02 -4.80 0.58
N ASP A 78 -9.00 -4.03 0.13
CA ASP A 78 -9.68 -3.04 0.97
C ASP A 78 -10.60 -3.72 2.02
N LYS A 79 -11.25 -2.91 2.86
CA LYS A 79 -12.16 -3.43 3.90
C LYS A 79 -13.32 -4.27 3.37
N LYS A 80 -13.69 -4.08 2.10
CA LYS A 80 -14.75 -4.82 1.40
C LYS A 80 -14.19 -6.01 0.61
N ASN A 81 -12.91 -6.35 0.82
CA ASN A 81 -12.17 -7.37 0.09
C ASN A 81 -12.04 -7.09 -1.42
N ASN A 82 -12.20 -5.84 -1.88
CA ASN A 82 -11.88 -5.52 -3.27
C ASN A 82 -10.36 -5.37 -3.41
N ILE A 83 -9.81 -5.93 -4.48
CA ILE A 83 -8.41 -5.75 -4.83
C ILE A 83 -8.20 -4.31 -5.32
N ARG A 84 -7.23 -3.63 -4.72
CA ARG A 84 -6.76 -2.29 -5.08
C ARG A 84 -5.30 -2.39 -5.46
N GLU A 85 -4.91 -1.59 -6.45
CA GLU A 85 -3.55 -1.54 -6.94
C GLU A 85 -3.04 -0.09 -6.97
N GLN A 86 -1.75 0.08 -6.75
CA GLN A 86 -1.01 1.31 -7.00
C GLN A 86 0.26 0.96 -7.76
N LEU A 87 0.57 1.73 -8.79
CA LEU A 87 1.72 1.50 -9.66
C LEU A 87 2.83 2.50 -9.34
N TYR A 88 4.05 1.99 -9.21
CA TYR A 88 5.25 2.80 -9.02
C TYR A 88 6.30 2.35 -10.03
N SER A 89 7.02 3.29 -10.65
CA SER A 89 8.16 3.01 -11.53
C SER A 89 9.46 3.44 -10.85
N PHE A 90 10.50 2.63 -11.02
CA PHE A 90 11.85 2.87 -10.52
C PHE A 90 12.83 2.74 -11.70
N TYR A 91 13.61 3.80 -11.94
CA TYR A 91 14.73 3.75 -12.88
C TYR A 91 15.92 3.06 -12.22
N GLN A 92 16.47 2.03 -12.86
CA GLN A 92 17.77 1.50 -12.43
C GLN A 92 18.85 2.58 -12.68
N PRO A 93 19.69 2.93 -11.69
CA PRO A 93 20.62 4.06 -11.75
C PRO A 93 21.84 3.85 -12.66
N SER A 94 21.82 2.91 -13.61
CA SER A 94 22.93 2.73 -14.58
C SER A 94 23.12 3.92 -15.53
N ARG A 95 22.29 4.97 -15.41
CA ARG A 95 22.44 6.28 -16.06
C ARG A 95 22.57 7.46 -15.06
N ALA A 96 23.10 7.23 -13.86
CA ALA A 96 23.25 8.24 -12.79
C ALA A 96 24.12 9.47 -13.11
N ASN A 97 24.53 9.68 -14.36
CA ASN A 97 25.27 10.88 -14.74
C ASN A 97 24.40 11.99 -15.32
N GLN A 98 23.18 11.77 -15.81
CA GLN A 98 22.42 12.86 -16.46
C GLN A 98 20.90 12.60 -16.54
N VAL A 99 20.15 12.59 -15.43
CA VAL A 99 18.75 13.06 -15.48
C VAL A 99 18.34 13.54 -14.08
N GLU A 100 17.82 14.76 -14.02
CA GLU A 100 17.13 15.32 -12.86
C GLU A 100 15.93 14.43 -12.52
N VAL A 101 15.97 13.77 -11.37
CA VAL A 101 14.95 12.79 -10.95
C VAL A 101 13.66 13.54 -10.60
N GLU A 102 12.73 13.63 -11.56
CA GLU A 102 11.40 14.17 -11.30
C GLU A 102 10.53 13.09 -10.63
N PHE A 103 10.45 13.15 -9.30
CA PHE A 103 9.60 12.27 -8.51
C PHE A 103 8.12 12.66 -8.70
N TRP A 104 7.44 12.06 -9.68
CA TRP A 104 5.98 12.12 -9.78
C TRP A 104 5.35 11.01 -8.92
N GLY A 105 5.23 11.26 -7.62
CA GLY A 105 4.55 10.38 -6.68
C GLY A 105 4.55 10.93 -5.25
N THR A 106 3.46 10.74 -4.52
CA THR A 106 3.42 11.03 -3.08
C THR A 106 4.46 10.17 -2.37
N ARG A 107 5.46 10.81 -1.76
CA ARG A 107 6.54 10.15 -1.01
C ARG A 107 5.95 9.07 -0.08
N PRO A 108 6.42 7.81 -0.15
CA PRO A 108 6.08 6.83 0.87
C PRO A 108 6.60 7.32 2.24
N PRO A 109 5.94 6.97 3.36
CA PRO A 109 6.41 7.35 4.69
C PRO A 109 7.82 6.81 4.91
N ASN A 110 8.73 7.71 5.29
CA ASN A 110 10.15 7.46 5.57
C ASN A 110 10.39 6.11 6.25
N TYR A 111 10.80 5.10 5.48
CA TYR A 111 11.50 3.95 6.01
C TYR A 111 12.99 4.24 5.95
N ASN A 112 13.63 4.16 7.11
CA ASN A 112 15.06 4.36 7.30
C ASN A 112 15.82 3.28 6.49
N LEU A 113 16.34 3.62 5.32
CA LEU A 113 17.16 2.74 4.47
C LEU A 113 18.60 2.59 4.98
N ILE A 114 18.85 2.89 6.26
CA ILE A 114 20.14 2.70 6.94
C ILE A 114 20.33 1.19 7.14
N GLY A 115 20.70 0.47 6.10
CA GLY A 115 20.93 -0.97 6.16
C GLY A 115 21.24 -1.65 4.83
N TYR A 116 20.99 -0.99 3.69
CA TYR A 116 21.22 -1.58 2.36
C TYR A 116 22.39 -0.98 1.59
N VAL A 117 23.28 -0.24 2.26
CA VAL A 117 24.57 0.18 1.67
C VAL A 117 25.69 -0.38 2.54
N GLN A 118 26.23 -1.51 2.11
CA GLN A 118 27.61 -1.91 2.36
C GLN A 118 28.29 -2.13 1.01
#